data_AF-U1YCT7-F1
#
_entry.id   AF-U1YCT7-F1
#
_cell.length_a   1.000
_cell.length_b   1.000
_cell.length_c   1.000
_cell.angle_alpha   90.00
_cell.angle_beta   90.00
_cell.angle_gamma   90.00
#
_symmetry.space_group_name_H-M   'P 1'
#
loop_
_entity.id
_entity.type
_entity.pdbx_description
1 polymer ?
#
loop_
_entity_poly.entity_id
_entity_poly.type
_entity_poly.pdbx_seq_one_letter_code
_entity_poly.pdbx_strand_id
1 'polypeptide(L)'
;MEKPSRAMNIHLGELKKPWIEYCSSVGKKPGAALREAIEKQLAELQGDRPKTVFKPVEEVQHKAKKRFEIMLTDSERDALATRANEENCSGRQFVIDALRAALTHEPQLSMKEIEILGESNFQLLAVGRNLNQIARRLNEGKYEPVTVERIAELRRIIDAHVQKASDSIRANIERWSLR
;
A
#
# COMPACT_ATOMS: atom_id res chain seq x y z
N MET A 1 5.38 2.48 39.67
CA MET A 1 5.73 3.19 38.41
C MET A 1 4.68 4.26 38.19
N GLU A 2 5.06 5.52 38.34
CA GLU A 2 4.15 6.66 38.18
C GLU A 2 3.70 6.78 36.71
N LYS A 3 2.40 7.00 36.48
CA LYS A 3 1.88 7.26 35.14
C LYS A 3 2.47 8.59 34.66
N PRO A 4 3.19 8.64 33.53
CA PRO A 4 3.69 9.91 33.01
C PRO A 4 2.51 10.85 32.74
N SER A 5 2.64 12.11 33.16
CA SER A 5 1.62 13.14 32.95
C SER A 5 1.20 13.17 31.47
N ARG A 6 -0.11 13.17 31.23
CA ARG A 6 -0.71 13.20 29.89
C ARG A 6 -0.52 14.57 29.19
N ALA A 7 -0.11 15.60 29.93
CA ALA A 7 0.07 16.96 29.44
C ALA A 7 1.48 17.48 29.72
N MET A 8 2.04 18.20 28.74
CA MET A 8 3.34 18.88 28.81
C MET A 8 3.12 20.38 28.62
N ASN A 9 3.60 21.20 29.56
CA ASN A 9 3.58 22.65 29.44
C ASN A 9 4.83 23.12 28.70
N ILE A 10 4.64 23.81 27.57
CA ILE A 10 5.73 24.23 26.68
C ILE A 10 5.77 25.76 26.65
N HIS A 11 6.94 26.32 26.94
CA HIS A 11 7.17 27.76 26.88
C HIS A 11 7.72 28.12 25.50
N LEU A 12 6.87 28.71 24.65
CA LEU A 12 7.22 29.04 23.26
C LEU A 12 7.87 30.43 23.09
N GLY A 13 7.86 31.29 24.12
CA GLY A 13 8.44 32.64 24.05
C GLY A 13 7.95 33.43 22.82
N GLU A 14 8.88 34.04 22.10
CA GLU A 14 8.65 34.81 20.87
C GLU A 14 8.03 33.98 19.72
N LEU A 15 8.19 32.65 19.73
CA LEU A 15 7.67 31.76 18.68
C LEU A 15 6.15 31.54 18.79
N LYS A 16 5.53 31.99 19.88
CA LYS A 16 4.09 31.81 20.10
C LYS A 16 3.24 32.54 19.06
N LYS A 17 3.62 33.78 18.68
CA LYS A 17 2.84 34.58 17.72
C LYS A 17 2.89 33.98 16.30
N PRO A 18 4.08 33.69 15.72
CA PRO A 18 4.16 33.01 14.42
C PRO A 18 3.49 31.64 14.40
N TRP A 19 3.57 30.89 15.50
CA TRP A 19 2.94 29.57 15.60
C TRP A 19 1.41 29.64 15.55
N ILE A 20 0.80 30.60 16.24
CA ILE A 20 -0.66 30.79 16.21
C ILE A 20 -1.11 31.19 14.80
N GLU A 21 -0.40 32.09 14.14
CA GLU A 21 -0.71 32.50 12.75
C GLU A 21 -0.63 31.33 11.76
N TYR A 22 0.42 30.50 11.88
CA TYR A 22 0.54 29.27 11.11
C TYR A 22 -0.61 28.28 11.38
N CYS A 23 -0.99 28.09 12.65
CA CYS A 23 -2.09 27.21 12.99
C CYS A 23 -3.44 27.72 12.43
N SER A 24 -3.64 29.04 12.44
CA SER A 24 -4.81 29.68 11.85
C SER A 24 -4.85 29.53 10.32
N SER A 25 -3.73 29.64 9.61
CA SER A 25 -3.69 29.45 8.16
C SER A 25 -3.94 27.99 7.74
N VAL A 26 -3.59 27.04 8.59
CA VAL A 26 -3.81 25.59 8.39
C VAL A 26 -5.16 25.12 8.97
N GLY A 27 -5.92 26.00 9.63
CA GLY A 27 -7.23 25.68 10.20
C GLY A 27 -7.20 24.74 11.41
N LYS A 28 -6.05 24.63 12.10
CA LYS A 28 -5.83 23.70 13.22
C LYS A 28 -5.68 24.45 14.54
N LYS A 29 -6.07 23.79 15.65
CA LYS A 29 -5.80 24.31 17.00
C LYS A 29 -4.31 24.16 17.33
N PRO A 30 -3.65 25.14 17.99
CA PRO A 30 -2.21 25.11 18.25
C PRO A 30 -1.70 23.85 18.96
N GLY A 31 -2.46 23.31 19.91
CA GLY A 31 -2.10 22.07 20.61
C GLY A 31 -2.23 20.81 19.74
N ALA A 32 -3.19 20.80 18.79
CA ALA A 32 -3.36 19.69 17.86
C ALA A 32 -2.26 19.69 16.79
N ALA A 33 -1.93 20.85 16.24
CA ALA A 33 -0.82 21.01 15.30
C ALA A 33 0.53 20.64 15.94
N LEU A 34 0.73 20.97 17.21
CA LEU A 34 1.98 20.65 17.91
C LEU A 34 2.08 19.16 18.23
N ARG A 35 0.96 18.54 18.63
CA ARG A 35 0.87 17.09 18.81
C ARG A 35 1.21 16.36 17.51
N GLU A 36 0.64 16.80 16.38
CA GLU A 36 0.91 16.22 15.06
C GLU A 36 2.36 16.41 14.61
N ALA A 37 2.96 17.56 14.89
CA ALA A 37 4.39 17.80 14.62
C ALA A 37 5.28 16.87 15.45
N ILE A 38 4.96 16.67 16.73
CA ILE A 38 5.66 15.72 17.61
C ILE A 38 5.44 14.28 17.14
N GLU A 39 4.21 13.90 16.77
CA GLU A 39 3.89 12.57 16.24
C GLU A 39 4.67 12.31 14.94
N LYS A 40 4.77 13.30 14.04
CA LYS A 40 5.57 13.22 12.83
C LYS A 40 7.07 13.07 13.14
N GLN A 41 7.60 13.87 14.07
CA GLN A 41 9.02 13.84 14.42
C GLN A 41 9.40 12.56 15.19
N LEU A 42 8.49 12.01 15.99
CA LEU A 42 8.65 10.69 16.61
C LEU A 42 8.50 9.56 15.59
N ALA A 43 7.62 9.70 14.60
CA ALA A 43 7.53 8.77 13.48
C ALA A 43 8.78 8.80 12.59
N GLU A 44 9.44 9.95 12.44
CA GLU A 44 10.75 10.07 11.76
C GLU A 44 11.91 9.49 12.60
N LEU A 45 11.74 9.38 13.92
CA LEU A 45 12.72 8.73 14.82
C LEU A 45 12.49 7.21 14.93
N GLN A 46 11.24 6.75 14.83
CA GLN A 46 10.86 5.34 14.88
C GLN A 46 10.83 4.68 13.48
N GLY A 47 10.63 5.47 12.44
CA GLY A 47 10.67 5.08 11.04
C GLY A 47 12.03 5.42 10.45
N ASP A 48 12.78 4.36 10.16
CA ASP A 48 13.67 4.18 9.01
C ASP A 48 13.98 5.49 8.25
N ARG A 49 15.27 5.90 8.24
CA ARG A 49 15.79 7.04 7.46
C ARG A 49 15.03 7.16 6.13
N PRO A 50 14.72 8.35 5.60
CA PRO A 50 14.09 8.46 4.29
C PRO A 50 14.97 7.73 3.27
N LYS A 51 14.60 6.47 2.97
CA LYS A 51 15.29 5.64 1.99
C LYS A 51 15.07 6.37 0.68
N THR A 52 16.14 6.65 -0.05
CA THR A 52 16.06 7.29 -1.36
C THR A 52 15.14 6.44 -2.23
N VAL A 53 13.88 6.85 -2.39
CA VAL A 53 12.90 6.13 -3.20
C VAL A 53 13.25 6.41 -4.65
N PHE A 54 13.78 5.40 -5.34
CA PHE A 54 13.98 5.48 -6.78
C PHE A 54 12.62 5.29 -7.46
N LYS A 55 12.09 6.33 -8.09
CA LYS A 55 10.91 6.16 -8.95
C LYS A 55 11.32 5.41 -10.22
N PRO A 56 10.57 4.39 -10.65
CA PRO A 56 10.74 3.86 -11.99
C PRO A 56 10.50 5.02 -12.97
N VAL A 57 11.52 5.37 -13.74
CA VAL A 57 11.32 6.30 -14.86
C VAL A 57 10.46 5.55 -15.88
N GLU A 58 9.25 6.04 -16.20
CA GLU A 58 8.34 5.40 -17.16
C GLU A 58 9.01 5.12 -18.54
N GLU A 59 10.13 5.78 -18.85
CA GLU A 59 10.92 5.63 -20.08
C GLU A 59 11.80 4.36 -20.19
N VAL A 60 11.69 3.37 -19.29
CA VAL A 60 12.64 2.22 -19.29
C VAL A 60 12.40 1.22 -20.44
N GLN A 61 11.34 1.35 -21.23
CA GLN A 61 11.07 0.41 -22.34
C GLN A 61 12.15 0.42 -23.44
N HIS A 62 13.03 1.42 -23.50
CA HIS A 62 13.99 1.58 -24.62
C HIS A 62 15.48 1.69 -24.23
N LYS A 63 15.87 1.57 -22.95
CA LYS A 63 17.30 1.62 -22.59
C LYS A 63 17.92 0.22 -22.53
N ALA A 64 19.10 0.07 -23.14
CA ALA A 64 19.85 -1.18 -23.15
C ALA A 64 20.15 -1.65 -21.72
N LYS A 65 19.77 -2.90 -21.40
CA LYS A 65 20.06 -3.52 -20.10
C LYS A 65 21.57 -3.78 -19.99
N LYS A 66 22.19 -3.37 -18.87
CA LYS A 66 23.60 -3.68 -18.57
C LYS A 66 23.70 -5.02 -17.83
N ARG A 67 24.77 -5.78 -18.11
CA ARG A 67 25.03 -7.04 -17.41
C ARG A 67 25.47 -6.75 -15.98
N PHE A 68 24.95 -7.52 -15.04
CA PHE A 68 25.34 -7.53 -13.64
C PHE A 68 25.61 -9.00 -13.27
N GLU A 69 26.81 -9.29 -12.81
CA GLU A 69 27.26 -10.64 -12.46
C GLU A 69 27.37 -10.73 -10.94
N ILE A 70 26.83 -11.83 -10.38
CA ILE A 70 26.84 -12.12 -8.96
C ILE A 70 27.41 -13.53 -8.74
N MET A 71 28.21 -13.69 -7.70
CA MET A 71 28.63 -15.02 -7.24
C MET A 71 27.78 -15.40 -6.03
N LEU A 72 27.24 -16.61 -6.05
CA LEU A 72 26.44 -17.19 -4.97
C LEU A 72 27.09 -18.51 -4.56
N THR A 73 27.00 -18.84 -3.28
CA THR A 73 27.33 -20.20 -2.82
C THR A 73 26.31 -21.21 -3.37
N ASP A 74 26.64 -22.50 -3.30
CA ASP A 74 25.68 -23.55 -3.70
C ASP A 74 24.40 -23.48 -2.86
N SER A 75 24.50 -23.22 -1.54
CA SER A 75 23.34 -23.10 -0.66
C SER A 75 22.47 -21.89 -1.01
N GLU A 76 23.07 -20.76 -1.36
CA GLU A 76 22.34 -19.56 -1.79
C GLU A 76 21.65 -19.78 -3.14
N ARG A 77 22.31 -20.45 -4.08
CA ARG A 77 21.73 -20.79 -5.38
C ARG A 77 20.53 -21.72 -5.23
N ASP A 78 20.64 -22.74 -4.38
CA ASP A 78 19.56 -23.70 -4.16
C ASP A 78 18.37 -23.02 -3.46
N ALA A 79 18.62 -22.18 -2.45
CA ALA A 79 17.58 -21.38 -1.81
C ALA A 79 16.89 -20.41 -2.79
N LEU A 80 17.66 -19.76 -3.68
CA LEU A 80 17.12 -18.90 -4.73
C LEU A 80 16.24 -19.69 -5.69
N ALA A 81 16.65 -20.90 -6.09
CA ALA A 81 15.86 -21.75 -6.98
C ALA A 81 14.53 -22.16 -6.34
N THR A 82 14.54 -22.54 -5.05
CA THR A 82 13.31 -22.84 -4.30
C THR A 82 12.37 -21.64 -4.27
N ARG A 83 12.87 -20.46 -3.88
CA ARG A 83 12.06 -19.24 -3.81
C ARG A 83 11.49 -18.80 -5.15
N ALA A 84 12.29 -18.87 -6.20
CA ALA A 84 11.85 -18.50 -7.54
C ALA A 84 10.73 -19.43 -8.04
N ASN A 85 10.83 -20.74 -7.74
CA ASN A 85 9.81 -21.72 -8.09
C ASN A 85 8.48 -21.50 -7.34
N GLU A 86 8.54 -21.15 -6.05
CA GLU A 86 7.34 -20.78 -5.26
C GLU A 86 6.56 -19.61 -5.89
N GLU A 87 7.29 -18.68 -6.52
CA GLU A 87 6.76 -17.46 -7.14
C GLU A 87 6.49 -17.59 -8.66
N ASN A 88 6.61 -18.80 -9.22
CA ASN A 88 6.45 -19.06 -10.66
C ASN A 88 7.32 -18.15 -11.55
N CYS A 89 8.56 -17.89 -11.13
CA CYS A 89 9.51 -17.05 -11.86
C CYS A 89 10.90 -17.69 -11.96
N SER A 90 11.79 -17.10 -12.75
CA SER A 90 13.19 -17.54 -12.79
C SER A 90 13.98 -16.93 -11.62
N GLY A 91 15.04 -17.61 -11.16
CA GLY A 91 15.92 -17.05 -10.12
C GLY A 91 16.49 -15.67 -10.49
N ARG A 92 16.79 -15.45 -11.77
CA ARG A 92 17.18 -14.12 -12.28
C ARG A 92 16.07 -13.08 -12.09
N GLN A 93 14.83 -13.43 -12.42
CA GLN A 93 13.69 -12.53 -12.27
C GLN A 93 13.44 -12.22 -10.79
N PHE A 94 13.50 -13.22 -9.92
CA PHE A 94 13.39 -13.06 -8.48
C PHE A 94 14.43 -12.07 -7.92
N VAL A 95 15.71 -12.19 -8.32
CA VAL A 95 16.77 -11.24 -7.90
C VAL A 95 16.50 -9.83 -8.40
N ILE A 96 16.03 -9.67 -9.65
CA ILE A 96 15.67 -8.37 -10.21
C ILE A 96 14.51 -7.74 -9.42
N ASP A 97 13.50 -8.52 -9.08
CA ASP A 97 12.32 -8.05 -8.36
C ASP A 97 12.65 -7.71 -6.91
N ALA A 98 13.50 -8.50 -6.24
CA ALA A 98 14.02 -8.18 -4.92
C ALA A 98 14.79 -6.85 -4.94
N LEU A 99 15.66 -6.65 -5.93
CA LEU A 99 16.43 -5.42 -6.09
C LEU A 99 15.50 -4.23 -6.36
N ARG A 100 14.50 -4.38 -7.23
CA ARG A 100 13.52 -3.32 -7.50
C ARG A 100 12.71 -2.98 -6.26
N ALA A 101 12.16 -3.98 -5.57
CA ALA A 101 11.40 -3.76 -4.34
C ALA A 101 12.23 -3.00 -3.29
N ALA A 102 13.51 -3.37 -3.13
CA ALA A 102 14.42 -2.69 -2.21
C ALA A 102 14.72 -1.22 -2.61
N LEU A 103 14.81 -0.93 -3.91
CA LEU A 103 15.16 0.40 -4.42
C LEU A 103 13.94 1.34 -4.54
N THR A 104 12.81 0.82 -5.03
CA THR A 104 11.63 1.62 -5.37
C THR A 104 10.57 1.61 -4.28
N HIS A 105 10.61 0.65 -3.34
CA HIS A 105 9.57 0.42 -2.34
C HIS A 105 8.18 0.16 -2.97
N GLU A 106 8.15 -0.19 -4.25
CA GLU A 106 6.95 -0.54 -4.97
C GLU A 106 6.76 -2.06 -5.00
N PRO A 107 5.52 -2.54 -4.88
CA PRO A 107 5.23 -3.97 -4.93
C PRO A 107 5.66 -4.57 -6.27
N GLN A 108 6.49 -5.62 -6.22
CA GLN A 108 6.86 -6.41 -7.39
C GLN A 108 6.02 -7.69 -7.36
N LEU A 109 4.88 -7.66 -8.04
CA LEU A 109 3.90 -8.76 -8.05
C LEU A 109 4.42 -9.94 -8.86
N SER A 110 4.38 -11.14 -8.29
CA SER A 110 4.66 -12.38 -9.00
C SER A 110 3.48 -12.76 -9.92
N MET A 111 3.72 -13.70 -10.84
CA MET A 111 2.67 -14.14 -11.78
C MET A 111 1.44 -14.69 -11.06
N LYS A 112 1.65 -15.40 -9.96
CA LYS A 112 0.57 -15.93 -9.11
C LYS A 112 -0.25 -14.80 -8.47
N GLU A 113 0.43 -13.76 -7.97
CA GLU A 113 -0.23 -12.60 -7.37
C GLU A 113 -1.02 -11.80 -8.41
N ILE A 114 -0.47 -11.65 -9.61
CA ILE A 114 -1.16 -11.01 -10.76
C ILE A 114 -2.41 -11.79 -11.14
N GLU A 115 -2.34 -13.12 -11.21
CA GLU A 115 -3.50 -13.97 -11.53
C GLU A 115 -4.59 -13.82 -10.46
N ILE A 116 -4.22 -13.89 -9.18
CA ILE A 116 -5.16 -13.69 -8.07
C ILE A 116 -5.81 -12.30 -8.15
N LEU A 117 -5.03 -11.25 -8.39
CA LEU A 117 -5.56 -9.89 -8.54
C LEU A 117 -6.44 -9.74 -9.78
N GLY A 118 -6.09 -10.41 -10.89
CA GLY A 118 -6.88 -10.45 -12.12
C GLY A 118 -8.23 -11.12 -11.92
N GLU A 119 -8.27 -12.29 -11.27
CA GLU A 119 -9.50 -12.98 -10.91
C GLU A 119 -10.37 -12.11 -9.98
N SER A 120 -9.72 -11.48 -9.00
CA SER A 120 -10.36 -10.53 -8.10
C SER A 120 -11.04 -9.40 -8.90
N ASN A 121 -10.31 -8.73 -9.79
CA ASN A 121 -10.83 -7.62 -10.59
C ASN A 121 -11.96 -8.05 -11.53
N PHE A 122 -11.87 -9.25 -12.08
CA PHE A 122 -12.95 -9.82 -12.89
C PHE A 122 -14.26 -9.96 -12.10
N GLN A 123 -14.19 -10.44 -10.85
CA GLN A 123 -15.35 -10.54 -9.96
C GLN A 123 -15.96 -9.16 -9.65
N LEU A 124 -15.14 -8.13 -9.43
CA LEU A 124 -15.63 -6.76 -9.28
C LEU A 124 -16.37 -6.24 -10.51
N LEU A 125 -15.84 -6.50 -11.71
CA LEU A 125 -16.49 -6.10 -12.95
C LEU A 125 -17.86 -6.78 -13.11
N ALA A 126 -17.96 -8.06 -12.72
CA ALA A 126 -19.24 -8.77 -12.72
C ALA A 126 -20.23 -8.15 -11.72
N VAL A 127 -19.77 -7.81 -10.51
CA VAL A 127 -20.54 -7.09 -9.49
C VAL A 127 -21.03 -5.74 -10.03
N GLY A 128 -20.13 -4.93 -10.62
CA GLY A 128 -20.47 -3.63 -11.19
C GLY A 128 -21.48 -3.73 -12.34
N ARG A 129 -21.37 -4.74 -13.21
CA ARG A 129 -22.36 -5.00 -14.28
C ARG A 129 -23.74 -5.31 -13.71
N ASN A 130 -23.83 -6.15 -12.69
CA ASN A 130 -25.09 -6.50 -12.04
C ASN A 130 -25.74 -5.28 -11.37
N LEU A 131 -24.94 -4.46 -10.68
CA LEU A 131 -25.41 -3.20 -10.11
C LEU A 131 -25.94 -2.23 -11.18
N ASN A 132 -25.22 -2.09 -12.29
CA ASN A 132 -25.64 -1.21 -13.38
C ASN A 132 -26.94 -1.68 -14.06
N GLN A 133 -27.14 -3.00 -14.18
CA GLN A 133 -28.40 -3.56 -14.67
C GLN A 133 -29.58 -3.25 -13.73
N ILE A 134 -29.36 -3.37 -12.42
CA ILE A 134 -30.38 -3.03 -11.40
C ILE A 134 -30.74 -1.54 -11.50
N ALA A 135 -29.74 -0.66 -11.53
CA ALA A 135 -29.94 0.79 -11.66
C ALA A 135 -30.70 1.14 -12.94
N ARG A 136 -30.36 0.51 -14.07
CA ARG A 136 -31.04 0.73 -15.35
C ARG A 136 -32.50 0.28 -15.32
N ARG A 137 -32.82 -0.88 -14.76
CA ARG A 137 -34.21 -1.36 -14.62
C ARG A 137 -35.04 -0.45 -13.71
N LEU A 138 -34.43 0.06 -12.64
CA LEU A 138 -35.05 1.02 -11.74
C LEU A 138 -35.37 2.35 -12.47
N ASN A 139 -34.41 2.86 -13.24
CA ASN A 139 -34.58 4.08 -14.05
C ASN A 139 -35.61 3.92 -15.18
N GLU A 140 -35.78 2.71 -15.71
CA GLU A 140 -36.79 2.37 -16.74
C GLU A 140 -38.22 2.21 -16.15
N GLY A 141 -38.42 2.47 -14.86
CA GLY A 141 -39.73 2.39 -14.19
C GLY A 141 -40.23 0.95 -13.98
N LYS A 142 -39.41 -0.06 -14.26
CA LYS A 142 -39.71 -1.48 -13.99
C LYS A 142 -39.31 -1.79 -12.56
N TYR A 143 -40.26 -1.64 -11.64
CA TYR A 143 -40.04 -1.86 -10.22
C TYR A 143 -39.93 -3.37 -9.92
N GLU A 144 -38.70 -3.86 -9.86
CA GLU A 144 -38.37 -5.14 -9.23
C GLU A 144 -37.91 -4.79 -7.79
N PRO A 145 -38.52 -5.34 -6.72
CA PRO A 145 -38.14 -4.97 -5.37
C PRO A 145 -36.70 -5.45 -5.09
N VAL A 146 -35.74 -4.53 -5.23
CA VAL A 146 -34.37 -4.74 -4.77
C VAL A 146 -34.41 -4.71 -3.26
N THR A 147 -34.32 -5.88 -2.64
CA THR A 147 -34.39 -5.97 -1.18
C THR A 147 -33.10 -5.43 -0.55
N VAL A 148 -33.22 -4.85 0.64
CA VAL A 148 -32.07 -4.33 1.40
C VAL A 148 -31.04 -5.45 1.65
N GLU A 149 -31.51 -6.68 1.81
CA GLU A 149 -30.68 -7.88 1.94
C GLU A 149 -29.81 -8.12 0.70
N ARG A 150 -30.33 -7.85 -0.51
CA ARG A 150 -29.60 -8.03 -1.77
C ARG A 150 -28.44 -7.03 -1.87
N ILE A 151 -28.68 -5.78 -1.44
CA ILE A 151 -27.67 -4.71 -1.41
C ILE A 151 -26.62 -5.00 -0.34
N ALA A 152 -27.04 -5.46 0.83
CA ALA A 152 -26.14 -5.84 1.92
C ALA A 152 -25.21 -7.00 1.52
N GLU A 153 -25.73 -8.03 0.85
CA GLU A 153 -24.90 -9.15 0.38
C GLU A 153 -23.91 -8.70 -0.70
N LEU A 154 -24.34 -7.82 -1.60
CA LEU A 154 -23.46 -7.27 -2.63
C LEU A 154 -22.32 -6.44 -2.03
N ARG A 155 -22.62 -5.64 -1.00
CA ARG A 155 -21.60 -4.92 -0.24
C ARG A 155 -20.64 -5.86 0.48
N ARG A 156 -21.14 -6.94 1.08
CA ARG A 156 -20.30 -7.96 1.74
C ARG A 156 -19.32 -8.61 0.76
N ILE A 157 -19.75 -8.89 -0.47
CA ILE A 157 -18.90 -9.43 -1.54
C ILE A 157 -17.82 -8.42 -1.93
N ILE A 158 -18.18 -7.13 -2.07
CA ILE A 158 -17.23 -6.06 -2.37
C ILE A 158 -16.19 -5.90 -1.25
N ASP A 159 -16.64 -5.86 0.00
CA ASP A 159 -15.75 -5.69 1.16
C ASP A 159 -14.78 -6.88 1.28
N ALA A 160 -15.27 -8.12 1.10
CA ALA A 160 -14.43 -9.32 1.07
C ALA A 160 -13.40 -9.28 -0.07
N HIS A 161 -13.79 -8.73 -1.23
CA HIS A 161 -12.90 -8.54 -2.36
C HIS A 161 -11.80 -7.49 -2.05
N VAL A 162 -12.17 -6.33 -1.51
CA VAL A 162 -11.22 -5.26 -1.13
C VAL A 162 -10.20 -5.78 -0.12
N GLN A 163 -10.67 -6.62 0.82
CA GLN A 163 -9.81 -7.28 1.79
C GLN A 163 -8.81 -8.21 1.11
N LYS A 164 -9.27 -9.11 0.22
CA LYS A 164 -8.39 -10.05 -0.51
C LYS A 164 -7.33 -9.32 -1.35
N ALA A 165 -7.70 -8.25 -2.04
CA ALA A 165 -6.75 -7.44 -2.81
C ALA A 165 -5.74 -6.73 -1.90
N SER A 166 -6.19 -6.17 -0.79
CA SER A 166 -5.34 -5.51 0.21
C SER A 166 -4.37 -6.48 0.86
N ASP A 167 -4.80 -7.72 1.14
CA ASP A 167 -3.97 -8.76 1.72
C ASP A 167 -2.91 -9.23 0.74
N SER A 168 -3.23 -9.39 -0.55
CA SER A 168 -2.24 -9.71 -1.60
C SER A 168 -1.19 -8.61 -1.74
N ILE A 169 -1.59 -7.33 -1.75
CA ILE A 169 -0.66 -6.20 -1.82
C ILE A 169 0.22 -6.15 -0.56
N ARG A 170 -0.37 -6.40 0.61
CA ARG A 170 0.37 -6.42 1.89
C ARG A 170 1.37 -7.56 1.95
N ALA A 171 0.96 -8.78 1.57
CA ALA A 171 1.84 -9.94 1.52
C ALA A 171 3.04 -9.68 0.58
N ASN A 172 2.80 -9.01 -0.55
CA ASN A 172 3.86 -8.60 -1.46
C ASN A 172 4.85 -7.62 -0.81
N ILE A 173 4.36 -6.58 -0.13
CA ILE A 173 5.20 -5.57 0.53
C ILE A 173 5.98 -6.20 1.70
N GLU A 174 5.31 -7.03 2.53
CA GLU A 174 5.93 -7.71 3.67
C GLU A 174 7.02 -8.69 3.23
N ARG A 175 6.85 -9.37 2.08
CA ARG A 175 7.86 -10.28 1.50
C ARG A 175 9.21 -9.61 1.29
N TRP A 176 9.22 -8.34 0.90
CA TRP A 176 10.44 -7.59 0.58
C TRP A 176 10.96 -6.74 1.73
N SER A 177 10.20 -6.62 2.82
CA SER A 177 10.66 -5.96 4.03
C SER A 177 11.66 -6.84 4.78
N LEU A 178 12.93 -6.47 4.74
CA LEU A 178 13.96 -7.06 5.60
C LEU A 178 13.69 -6.58 7.04
N ARG A 179 13.49 -7.51 7.97
CA ARG A 179 13.46 -7.24 9.42
C ARG A 179 14.86 -7.18 9.99
#